data_AF-D2JHP1-F1
#
_entry.id   AF-D2JHP1-F1
#
_cell.length_a   1.000
_cell.length_b   1.000
_cell.length_c   1.000
_cell.angle_alpha   90.00
_cell.angle_beta   90.00
_cell.angle_gamma   90.00
#
_symmetry.space_group_name_H-M   'P 1'
#
loop_
_entity.id
_entity.type
_entity.pdbx_description
1 polymer ?
#
loop_
_entity_poly.entity_id
_entity_poly.type
_entity_poly.pdbx_seq_one_letter_code
_entity_poly.pdbx_strand_id
1 'polypeptide(L)'
;DETRCRLEGLKCMARWLLGLKNDTLSAQKTFRMLNAFIVNKGDLLQQGRLSKAEMSWLRLQAGCSMLKICEQKGVGDQFTAEQFYNLSQLMVDEVYQVREAFSNKLHKGLGRGIPHKCLPLDFMGYYALAGKEQNKKLKQVMKTYMQTDINKRRDYLKTMSMTVVERAMGQGKIESKLPHILPDYMLVFAVPILAHDPEFTSHTSISHLKVIQQCLWFILEPLITKNEYYCYGFYKNLIERM
;
A
#
# COMPACT_ATOMS: atom_id res chain seq x y z
N ASP A 1 13.16 -25.21 -12.43
CA ASP A 1 12.96 -25.48 -10.99
C ASP A 1 13.62 -24.47 -10.06
N GLU A 2 14.84 -24.01 -10.35
CA GLU A 2 15.57 -23.08 -9.48
C GLU A 2 14.79 -21.81 -9.09
N THR A 3 14.16 -21.13 -10.06
CA THR A 3 13.36 -19.93 -9.76
C THR A 3 12.15 -20.24 -8.88
N ARG A 4 11.48 -21.38 -9.06
CA ARG A 4 10.38 -21.78 -8.16
C ARG A 4 10.87 -21.98 -6.72
N CYS A 5 12.04 -22.61 -6.55
CA CYS A 5 12.68 -22.74 -5.24
C CYS A 5 13.00 -21.38 -4.61
N ARG A 6 13.53 -20.43 -5.38
CA ARG A 6 13.77 -19.05 -4.91
C ARG A 6 12.47 -18.39 -4.42
N LEU A 7 11.38 -18.51 -5.19
CA LEU A 7 10.09 -17.92 -4.83
C LEU A 7 9.52 -18.53 -3.53
N GLU A 8 9.60 -19.85 -3.36
CA GLU A 8 9.18 -20.49 -2.11
C GLU A 8 10.10 -20.13 -0.93
N GLY A 9 11.40 -19.96 -1.17
CA GLY A 9 12.35 -19.43 -0.19
C GLY A 9 11.94 -18.04 0.34
N LEU A 10 11.58 -17.11 -0.55
CA LEU A 10 11.08 -15.78 -0.18
C LEU A 10 9.81 -15.85 0.69
N LYS A 11 8.90 -16.77 0.39
CA LYS A 11 7.69 -16.98 1.21
C LYS A 11 8.01 -17.61 2.55
N CYS A 12 8.94 -18.57 2.58
CA CYS A 12 9.40 -19.24 3.79
C CYS A 12 9.99 -18.22 4.77
N MET A 13 10.89 -17.36 4.30
CA MET A 13 11.50 -16.31 5.11
C MET A 13 10.46 -15.34 5.71
N ALA A 14 9.46 -14.93 4.93
CA ALA A 14 8.40 -14.08 5.44
C ALA A 14 7.59 -14.77 6.55
N ARG A 15 7.26 -16.06 6.39
CA ARG A 15 6.53 -16.84 7.40
C ARG A 15 7.37 -17.09 8.65
N TRP A 16 8.66 -17.38 8.48
CA TRP A 16 9.61 -17.53 9.57
C TRP A 16 9.68 -16.23 10.39
N LEU A 17 9.86 -15.08 9.74
CA LEU A 17 9.91 -13.79 10.40
C LEU A 17 8.62 -13.47 11.17
N LEU A 18 7.45 -13.75 10.59
CA LEU A 18 6.17 -13.61 11.29
C LEU A 18 6.10 -14.42 12.59
N GLY A 19 6.73 -15.60 12.61
CA GLY A 19 6.84 -16.45 13.80
C GLY A 19 7.68 -15.84 14.93
N LEU A 20 8.64 -14.97 14.60
CA LEU A 20 9.51 -14.30 15.59
C LEU A 20 8.82 -13.12 16.30
N LYS A 21 7.70 -12.64 15.75
CA LYS A 21 6.82 -11.57 16.28
C LYS A 21 7.47 -10.20 16.48
N ASN A 22 8.45 -10.08 17.37
CA ASN A 22 9.01 -8.80 17.82
C ASN A 22 10.53 -8.68 17.59
N ASP A 23 11.16 -9.65 16.91
CA ASP A 23 12.59 -9.58 16.59
C ASP A 23 12.86 -8.49 15.54
N THR A 24 13.35 -7.36 16.02
CA THR A 24 13.60 -6.17 15.20
C THR A 24 14.79 -6.34 14.25
N LEU A 25 15.87 -6.98 14.71
CA LEU A 25 17.09 -7.15 13.91
C LEU A 25 16.84 -8.08 12.73
N SER A 26 16.15 -9.20 12.97
CA SER A 26 15.76 -10.14 11.91
C SER A 26 14.79 -9.49 10.92
N ALA A 27 13.86 -8.65 11.40
CA ALA A 27 12.93 -7.92 10.54
C ALA A 27 13.66 -6.93 9.63
N GLN A 28 14.54 -6.09 10.18
CA GLN A 28 15.31 -5.11 9.41
C GLN A 28 16.18 -5.77 8.33
N LYS A 29 16.88 -6.86 8.67
CA LYS A 29 17.70 -7.61 7.70
C LYS A 29 16.83 -8.21 6.58
N THR A 30 15.69 -8.79 6.94
CA THR A 30 14.77 -9.40 5.97
C THR A 30 14.18 -8.34 5.04
N PHE A 31 13.72 -7.20 5.58
CA PHE A 31 13.22 -6.09 4.76
C PHE A 31 14.29 -5.50 3.84
N ARG A 32 15.53 -5.33 4.31
CA ARG A 32 16.63 -4.86 3.47
C ARG A 32 16.86 -5.78 2.27
N MET A 33 16.89 -7.09 2.50
CA MET A 33 17.06 -8.09 1.45
C MET A 33 15.86 -8.12 0.48
N LEU A 34 14.62 -8.11 0.99
CA LEU A 34 13.42 -8.08 0.14
C LEU A 34 13.35 -6.79 -0.70
N ASN A 35 13.70 -5.65 -0.10
CA ASN A 35 13.75 -4.36 -0.79
C ASN A 35 14.80 -4.36 -1.91
N ALA A 36 15.94 -5.02 -1.71
CA ALA A 36 16.97 -5.13 -2.75
C ALA A 36 16.47 -5.84 -4.01
N PHE A 37 15.54 -6.80 -3.91
CA PHE A 37 14.89 -7.38 -5.10
C PHE A 37 14.03 -6.37 -5.86
N ILE A 38 13.43 -5.40 -5.18
CA ILE A 38 12.60 -4.37 -5.82
C ILE A 38 13.50 -3.32 -6.48
N VAL A 39 14.46 -2.77 -5.72
CA VAL A 39 15.39 -1.74 -6.21
C VAL A 39 16.23 -2.25 -7.38
N ASN A 40 16.73 -3.49 -7.32
CA ASN A 40 17.52 -4.08 -8.40
C ASN A 40 16.65 -4.79 -9.47
N LYS A 41 15.35 -4.45 -9.56
CA LYS A 41 14.41 -4.95 -10.57
C LYS A 41 14.31 -6.49 -10.67
N GLY A 42 14.65 -7.21 -9.61
CA GLY A 42 14.61 -8.66 -9.50
C GLY A 42 15.98 -9.36 -9.58
N ASP A 43 17.05 -8.65 -9.94
CA ASP A 43 18.41 -9.20 -9.98
C ASP A 43 19.19 -8.82 -8.71
N LEU A 44 19.07 -9.66 -7.68
CA LEU A 44 19.70 -9.40 -6.38
C LEU A 44 21.23 -9.28 -6.47
N LEU A 45 21.87 -10.10 -7.31
CA LEU A 45 23.34 -10.15 -7.44
C LEU A 45 23.88 -9.23 -8.54
N GLN A 46 22.98 -8.63 -9.35
CA GLN A 46 23.33 -7.75 -10.47
C GLN A 46 24.31 -8.39 -11.47
N GLN A 47 24.21 -9.72 -11.65
CA GLN A 47 25.09 -10.48 -12.52
C GLN A 47 24.56 -10.58 -13.95
N GLY A 48 23.32 -10.15 -14.21
CA GLY A 48 22.70 -10.20 -15.54
C GLY A 48 22.42 -11.62 -16.05
N ARG A 49 22.43 -12.63 -15.17
CA ARG A 49 22.23 -14.05 -15.52
C ARG A 49 20.76 -14.48 -15.54
N LEU A 50 19.89 -13.72 -14.87
CA LEU A 50 18.48 -14.04 -14.75
C LEU A 50 17.69 -13.52 -15.96
N SER A 51 16.72 -14.28 -16.42
CA SER A 51 15.82 -13.80 -17.47
C SER A 51 14.89 -12.70 -16.93
N LYS A 52 14.39 -11.83 -17.83
CA LYS A 52 13.43 -10.77 -17.47
C LYS A 52 12.18 -11.33 -16.78
N ALA A 53 11.70 -12.49 -17.22
CA ALA A 53 10.55 -13.15 -16.62
C ALA A 53 10.83 -13.58 -15.17
N GLU A 54 12.00 -14.16 -14.89
CA GLU A 54 12.39 -14.58 -13.55
C GLU A 54 12.56 -13.38 -12.62
N MET A 55 13.23 -12.33 -13.10
CA MET A 55 13.36 -11.06 -12.38
C MET A 55 11.99 -10.48 -12.00
N SER A 56 11.01 -10.58 -12.91
CA SER A 56 9.63 -10.12 -12.67
C SER A 56 8.91 -10.90 -11.57
N TRP A 57 9.08 -12.22 -11.55
CA TRP A 57 8.52 -13.05 -10.49
C TRP A 57 9.20 -12.81 -9.14
N LEU A 58 10.52 -12.62 -9.13
CA LEU A 58 11.28 -12.38 -7.90
C LEU A 58 10.91 -11.05 -7.25
N ARG A 59 10.83 -9.96 -8.01
CA ARG A 59 10.39 -8.65 -7.48
C ARG A 59 8.94 -8.68 -6.99
N LEU A 60 8.03 -9.32 -7.73
CA LEU A 60 6.65 -9.51 -7.31
C LEU A 60 6.57 -10.29 -6.00
N GLN A 61 7.29 -11.40 -5.90
CA GLN A 61 7.25 -12.24 -4.71
C GLN A 61 7.89 -11.56 -3.50
N ALA A 62 8.96 -10.79 -3.70
CA ALA A 62 9.55 -9.98 -2.65
C ALA A 62 8.54 -8.94 -2.12
N GLY A 63 7.88 -8.20 -3.02
CA GLY A 63 6.84 -7.24 -2.62
C GLY A 63 5.64 -7.89 -1.92
N CYS A 64 5.16 -9.03 -2.42
CA CYS A 64 4.10 -9.79 -1.76
C CYS A 64 4.50 -10.26 -0.35
N SER A 65 5.76 -10.67 -0.17
CA SER A 65 6.30 -11.04 1.13
C SER A 65 6.39 -9.84 2.07
N MET A 66 6.81 -8.67 1.58
CA MET A 66 6.85 -7.43 2.37
C MET A 66 5.46 -7.02 2.85
N LEU A 67 4.46 -7.00 1.96
CA LEU A 67 3.06 -6.76 2.34
C LEU A 67 2.62 -7.74 3.43
N LYS A 68 2.96 -9.03 3.27
CA LYS A 68 2.53 -10.05 4.21
C LYS A 68 3.14 -9.85 5.62
N ILE A 69 4.37 -9.38 5.71
CA ILE A 69 5.03 -9.07 6.99
C ILE A 69 4.36 -7.85 7.65
N CYS A 70 4.01 -6.83 6.85
CA CYS A 70 3.38 -5.60 7.33
C CYS A 70 1.94 -5.79 7.87
N GLU A 71 1.30 -6.94 7.62
CA GLU A 71 0.01 -7.28 8.24
C GLU A 71 0.09 -7.55 9.76
N GLN A 72 1.30 -7.71 10.32
CA GLN A 72 1.51 -8.05 11.73
C GLN A 72 2.34 -6.98 12.45
N LYS A 73 1.80 -6.47 13.56
CA LYS A 73 2.53 -5.57 14.48
C LYS A 73 3.78 -6.24 15.08
N GLY A 74 4.76 -5.44 15.46
CA GLY A 74 6.09 -5.89 15.89
C GLY A 74 7.05 -5.90 14.71
N VAL A 75 7.21 -7.05 14.05
CA VAL A 75 8.10 -7.17 12.88
C VAL A 75 7.68 -6.26 11.73
N GLY A 76 6.37 -6.09 11.47
CA GLY A 76 5.88 -5.21 10.40
C GLY A 76 6.15 -3.72 10.67
N ASP A 77 6.31 -3.33 11.94
CA ASP A 77 6.56 -1.94 12.33
C ASP A 77 8.02 -1.51 12.07
N GLN A 78 8.92 -2.46 11.73
CA GLN A 78 10.31 -2.19 11.36
C GLN A 78 10.49 -1.75 9.90
N PHE A 79 9.38 -1.48 9.21
CA PHE A 79 9.35 -1.05 7.84
C PHE A 79 9.69 0.44 7.72
N THR A 80 10.63 0.78 6.85
CA THR A 80 11.10 2.18 6.68
C THR A 80 10.29 2.92 5.60
N ALA A 81 10.28 4.26 5.66
CA ALA A 81 9.61 5.09 4.65
C ALA A 81 10.19 4.87 3.23
N GLU A 82 11.51 4.73 3.10
CA GLU A 82 12.15 4.45 1.81
C GLU A 82 11.69 3.11 1.23
N GLN A 83 11.63 2.06 2.05
CA GLN A 83 11.12 0.75 1.63
C GLN A 83 9.64 0.82 1.23
N PHE A 84 8.86 1.69 1.89
CA PHE A 84 7.47 1.94 1.55
C PHE A 84 7.29 2.58 0.18
N TYR A 85 8.11 3.59 -0.16
CA TYR A 85 8.08 4.20 -1.49
C TYR A 85 8.60 3.27 -2.59
N ASN A 86 9.66 2.49 -2.30
CA ASN A 86 10.15 1.48 -3.24
C ASN A 86 9.10 0.40 -3.51
N LEU A 87 8.42 -0.07 -2.47
CA LEU A 87 7.37 -1.08 -2.60
C LEU A 87 6.16 -0.58 -3.40
N SER A 88 5.79 0.70 -3.27
CA SER A 88 4.68 1.28 -4.03
C SER A 88 4.92 1.24 -5.54
N GLN A 89 6.18 1.27 -6.00
CA GLN A 89 6.52 1.23 -7.43
C GLN A 89 6.05 -0.06 -8.13
N LEU A 90 5.79 -1.14 -7.40
CA LEU A 90 5.21 -2.36 -7.99
C LEU A 90 3.79 -2.14 -8.55
N MET A 91 3.09 -1.07 -8.14
CA MET A 91 1.81 -0.67 -8.73
C MET A 91 1.94 -0.18 -10.18
N VAL A 92 3.12 0.31 -10.57
CA VAL A 92 3.43 0.86 -11.91
C VAL A 92 4.57 0.10 -12.59
N ASP A 93 4.78 -1.16 -12.18
CA ASP A 93 5.79 -2.04 -12.76
C ASP A 93 5.63 -2.18 -14.28
N GLU A 94 6.72 -2.30 -15.03
CA GLU A 94 6.70 -2.48 -16.49
C GLU A 94 5.86 -3.71 -16.94
N VAL A 95 5.84 -4.78 -16.14
CA VAL A 95 5.16 -6.04 -16.47
C VAL A 95 3.73 -6.04 -15.92
N TYR A 96 2.77 -6.21 -16.83
CA TYR A 96 1.33 -6.26 -16.52
C TYR A 96 0.99 -7.23 -15.38
N GLN A 97 1.54 -8.44 -15.44
CA GLN A 97 1.28 -9.51 -14.47
C GLN A 97 1.76 -9.15 -13.06
N VAL A 98 2.83 -8.36 -12.95
CA VAL A 98 3.32 -7.87 -11.66
C VAL A 98 2.33 -6.87 -11.07
N ARG A 99 1.90 -5.88 -11.86
CA ARG A 99 0.90 -4.88 -11.42
C ARG A 99 -0.42 -5.51 -11.02
N GLU A 100 -0.92 -6.46 -11.81
CA GLU A 100 -2.17 -7.18 -11.55
C GLU A 100 -2.07 -8.05 -10.28
N ALA A 101 -1.02 -8.86 -10.16
CA ALA A 101 -0.87 -9.74 -9.01
C ALA A 101 -0.61 -8.96 -7.71
N PHE A 102 0.19 -7.88 -7.79
CA PHE A 102 0.51 -7.04 -6.65
C PHE A 102 -0.73 -6.27 -6.15
N SER A 103 -1.48 -5.63 -7.04
CA SER A 103 -2.72 -4.91 -6.66
C SER A 103 -3.79 -5.82 -6.03
N ASN A 104 -3.92 -7.06 -6.52
CA ASN A 104 -4.79 -8.07 -5.90
C ASN A 104 -4.31 -8.47 -4.50
N LYS A 105 -2.99 -8.58 -4.29
CA LYS A 105 -2.41 -8.88 -2.97
C LYS A 105 -2.56 -7.73 -1.99
N LEU A 106 -2.34 -6.50 -2.43
CA LEU A 106 -2.62 -5.28 -1.68
C LEU A 106 -4.08 -5.26 -1.20
N HIS A 107 -5.03 -5.43 -2.12
CA HIS A 107 -6.46 -5.47 -1.80
C HIS A 107 -6.80 -6.54 -0.76
N LYS A 108 -6.27 -7.77 -0.94
CA LYS A 108 -6.47 -8.87 0.02
C LYS A 108 -5.87 -8.55 1.39
N GLY A 109 -4.69 -7.93 1.44
CA GLY A 109 -4.04 -7.53 2.69
C GLY A 109 -4.81 -6.43 3.42
N LEU A 110 -5.34 -5.44 2.71
CA LEU A 110 -6.15 -4.36 3.27
C LEU A 110 -7.51 -4.84 3.79
N GLY A 111 -8.15 -5.79 3.08
CA GLY A 111 -9.49 -6.26 3.41
C GLY A 111 -9.57 -7.42 4.43
N ARG A 112 -8.46 -8.07 4.76
CA ARG A 112 -8.46 -9.27 5.62
C ARG A 112 -8.40 -8.89 7.10
N GLY A 113 -9.40 -9.26 7.89
CA GLY A 113 -9.29 -9.23 9.36
C GLY A 113 -9.11 -7.84 9.98
N ILE A 114 -9.74 -6.81 9.40
CA ILE A 114 -9.76 -5.46 9.96
C ILE A 114 -10.27 -5.50 11.42
N PRO A 115 -9.57 -4.89 12.39
CA PRO A 115 -8.35 -4.07 12.28
C PRO A 115 -7.05 -4.80 12.68
N HIS A 116 -7.11 -6.06 13.09
CA HIS A 116 -6.02 -6.73 13.82
C HIS A 116 -5.09 -7.58 12.94
N LYS A 117 -5.51 -7.92 11.72
CA LYS A 117 -4.73 -8.78 10.79
C LYS A 117 -4.82 -8.27 9.35
N CYS A 118 -4.87 -6.95 9.19
CA CYS A 118 -4.89 -6.27 7.91
C CYS A 118 -3.63 -5.42 7.74
N LEU A 119 -3.35 -5.07 6.48
CA LEU A 119 -2.41 -4.00 6.20
C LEU A 119 -2.88 -2.68 6.84
N PRO A 120 -1.94 -1.86 7.36
CA PRO A 120 -2.29 -0.54 7.86
C PRO A 120 -2.82 0.38 6.75
N LEU A 121 -3.42 1.50 7.16
CA LEU A 121 -4.14 2.41 6.26
C LEU A 121 -3.22 3.07 5.22
N ASP A 122 -1.98 3.33 5.61
CA ASP A 122 -0.92 3.89 4.77
C ASP A 122 -0.81 3.20 3.41
N PHE A 123 -0.91 1.86 3.37
CA PHE A 123 -0.88 1.08 2.14
C PHE A 123 -2.03 1.41 1.17
N MET A 124 -3.15 2.01 1.61
CA MET A 124 -4.18 2.50 0.69
C MET A 124 -3.66 3.63 -0.20
N GLY A 125 -2.66 4.39 0.23
CA GLY A 125 -2.01 5.42 -0.58
C GLY A 125 -1.44 4.87 -1.90
N TYR A 126 -1.11 3.57 -1.96
CA TYR A 126 -0.61 2.92 -3.18
C TYR A 126 -1.61 2.97 -4.34
N TYR A 127 -2.92 3.06 -4.06
CA TYR A 127 -3.94 3.21 -5.09
C TYR A 127 -3.79 4.50 -5.91
N ALA A 128 -3.11 5.53 -5.40
CA ALA A 128 -2.86 6.76 -6.16
C ALA A 128 -2.10 6.48 -7.46
N LEU A 129 -1.13 5.55 -7.43
CA LEU A 129 -0.33 5.19 -8.60
C LEU A 129 -1.15 4.48 -9.70
N ALA A 130 -2.31 3.91 -9.36
CA ALA A 130 -3.22 3.34 -10.36
C ALA A 130 -3.81 4.41 -11.30
N GLY A 131 -3.71 5.70 -10.95
CA GLY A 131 -4.00 6.81 -11.86
C GLY A 131 -3.17 6.78 -13.15
N LYS A 132 -1.91 6.29 -13.07
CA LYS A 132 -0.96 6.15 -14.19
C LYS A 132 -1.24 4.93 -15.07
N GLU A 133 -2.11 4.00 -14.64
CA GLU A 133 -2.38 2.77 -15.38
C GLU A 133 -3.02 3.07 -16.75
N GLN A 134 -2.40 2.53 -17.80
CA GLN A 134 -2.82 2.70 -19.18
C GLN A 134 -3.81 1.60 -19.61
N ASN A 135 -3.72 0.40 -19.03
CA ASN A 135 -4.66 -0.68 -19.31
C ASN A 135 -6.00 -0.40 -18.62
N LYS A 136 -7.02 -0.05 -19.41
CA LYS A 136 -8.37 0.27 -18.92
C LYS A 136 -8.99 -0.82 -18.06
N LYS A 137 -8.76 -2.10 -18.40
CA LYS A 137 -9.32 -3.24 -17.63
C LYS A 137 -8.69 -3.30 -16.25
N LEU A 138 -7.36 -3.25 -16.17
CA LEU A 138 -6.66 -3.29 -14.89
C LEU A 138 -6.95 -2.05 -14.04
N LYS A 139 -7.00 -0.86 -14.65
CA LYS A 139 -7.38 0.38 -13.97
C LYS A 139 -8.77 0.28 -13.34
N GLN A 140 -9.74 -0.29 -14.06
CA GLN A 140 -11.08 -0.51 -13.52
C GLN A 140 -11.09 -1.52 -12.37
N VAL A 141 -10.32 -2.61 -12.48
CA VAL A 141 -10.16 -3.60 -11.39
C VAL A 141 -9.58 -2.95 -10.14
N MET A 142 -8.50 -2.16 -10.27
CA MET A 142 -7.90 -1.43 -9.15
C MET A 142 -8.87 -0.41 -8.53
N LYS A 143 -9.69 0.28 -9.35
CA LYS A 143 -10.75 1.19 -8.87
C LYS A 143 -11.79 0.43 -8.03
N THR A 144 -12.22 -0.74 -8.48
CA THR A 144 -13.14 -1.60 -7.73
C THR A 144 -12.54 -2.08 -6.41
N TYR A 145 -11.27 -2.49 -6.39
CA TYR A 145 -10.57 -2.86 -5.15
C TYR A 145 -10.54 -1.71 -4.14
N MET A 146 -10.11 -0.53 -4.58
CA MET A 146 -10.06 0.67 -3.74
C MET A 146 -11.45 1.00 -3.17
N GLN A 147 -12.50 1.04 -3.99
CA GLN A 147 -13.87 1.31 -3.53
C GLN A 147 -14.35 0.28 -2.51
N THR A 148 -14.01 -0.99 -2.72
CA THR A 148 -14.36 -2.07 -1.78
C THR A 148 -13.68 -1.86 -0.43
N ASP A 149 -12.39 -1.50 -0.43
CA ASP A 149 -11.64 -1.28 0.81
C ASP A 149 -12.06 -0.01 1.56
N ILE A 150 -12.39 1.06 0.82
CA ILE A 150 -13.00 2.28 1.38
C ILE A 150 -14.32 1.93 2.07
N ASN A 151 -15.22 1.21 1.39
CA ASN A 151 -16.53 0.87 1.95
C ASN A 151 -16.37 -0.04 3.17
N LYS A 152 -15.52 -1.07 3.13
CA LYS A 152 -15.26 -1.95 4.29
C LYS A 152 -14.78 -1.19 5.53
N ARG A 153 -13.87 -0.23 5.35
CA ARG A 153 -13.38 0.60 6.46
C ARG A 153 -14.45 1.55 6.99
N ARG A 154 -15.27 2.15 6.11
CA ARG A 154 -16.44 2.96 6.50
C ARG A 154 -17.47 2.13 7.27
N ASP A 155 -17.78 0.93 6.80
CA ASP A 155 -18.73 0.03 7.46
C ASP A 155 -18.22 -0.42 8.82
N TYR A 156 -16.91 -0.71 8.95
CA TYR A 156 -16.29 -0.98 10.24
C TYR A 156 -16.41 0.20 11.21
N LEU A 157 -16.19 1.43 10.75
CA LEU A 157 -16.36 2.64 11.56
C LEU A 157 -17.80 2.86 12.02
N LYS A 158 -18.79 2.57 11.15
CA LYS A 158 -20.21 2.61 11.52
C LYS A 158 -20.51 1.61 12.63
N THR A 159 -20.11 0.34 12.45
CA THR A 159 -20.33 -0.70 13.47
C THR A 159 -19.64 -0.33 14.78
N MET A 160 -18.40 0.17 14.73
CA MET A 160 -17.69 0.65 15.92
C MET A 160 -18.45 1.80 16.60
N SER A 161 -18.92 2.79 15.83
CA SER A 161 -19.65 3.93 16.37
C SER A 161 -21.00 3.51 16.99
N MET A 162 -21.73 2.59 16.34
CA MET A 162 -22.99 2.05 16.90
C MET A 162 -22.76 1.23 18.18
N THR A 163 -21.66 0.48 18.27
CA THR A 163 -21.34 -0.34 19.47
C THR A 163 -20.85 0.54 20.65
N VAL A 164 -20.28 1.71 20.37
CA VAL A 164 -19.77 2.64 21.41
C VAL A 164 -20.87 3.57 21.95
N VAL A 165 -21.98 3.74 21.24
CA VAL A 165 -23.18 4.44 21.78
C VAL A 165 -23.79 3.71 22.98
N GLU A 166 -23.48 2.41 23.20
CA GLU A 166 -23.91 1.67 24.41
C GLU A 166 -22.94 1.76 25.60
N ARG A 167 -21.71 2.28 25.44
CA ARG A 167 -20.76 2.39 26.55
C ARG A 167 -20.17 3.79 26.62
N ALA A 168 -20.79 4.60 27.48
CA ALA A 168 -20.48 5.98 27.83
C ALA A 168 -19.07 6.24 28.43
N MET A 169 -18.00 5.61 27.92
CA MET A 169 -16.63 5.85 28.38
C MET A 169 -15.61 5.78 27.22
N GLY A 170 -15.34 6.93 26.58
CA GLY A 170 -14.09 7.09 25.83
C GLY A 170 -14.14 7.85 24.50
N GLN A 171 -14.81 9.00 24.41
CA GLN A 171 -14.75 9.89 23.23
C GLN A 171 -13.30 10.12 22.74
N GLY A 172 -12.32 10.29 23.64
CA GLY A 172 -10.91 10.49 23.27
C GLY A 172 -10.16 9.27 22.70
N LYS A 173 -10.63 8.02 22.90
CA LYS A 173 -9.98 6.80 22.33
C LYS A 173 -10.41 6.51 20.89
N ILE A 174 -11.54 7.06 20.46
CA ILE A 174 -12.04 6.93 19.08
C ILE A 174 -11.29 7.91 18.17
N GLU A 175 -11.12 9.15 18.63
CA GLU A 175 -10.36 10.19 17.93
C GLU A 175 -8.92 9.76 17.63
N SER A 176 -8.24 9.10 18.57
CA SER A 176 -6.86 8.65 18.37
C SER A 176 -6.73 7.47 17.39
N LYS A 177 -7.81 6.73 17.12
CA LYS A 177 -7.81 5.58 16.19
C LYS A 177 -8.35 5.94 14.81
N LEU A 178 -9.06 7.06 14.70
CA LEU A 178 -9.66 7.52 13.46
C LEU A 178 -8.63 7.68 12.32
N PRO A 179 -7.43 8.26 12.54
CA PRO A 179 -6.41 8.38 11.48
C PRO A 179 -5.90 7.04 10.93
N HIS A 180 -6.07 5.94 11.67
CA HIS A 180 -5.60 4.62 11.27
C HIS A 180 -6.66 3.78 10.55
N ILE A 181 -7.91 4.26 10.50
CA ILE A 181 -9.05 3.49 10.00
C ILE A 181 -9.82 4.26 8.94
N LEU A 182 -10.06 5.57 9.13
CA LEU A 182 -10.85 6.39 8.22
C LEU A 182 -10.15 6.46 6.85
N PRO A 183 -10.79 5.98 5.76
CA PRO A 183 -10.14 5.85 4.47
C PRO A 183 -9.70 7.19 3.88
N ASP A 184 -10.33 8.30 4.27
CA ASP A 184 -10.01 9.66 3.82
C ASP A 184 -8.55 10.05 4.12
N TYR A 185 -7.95 9.51 5.19
CA TYR A 185 -6.52 9.70 5.50
C TYR A 185 -5.58 9.00 4.50
N MET A 186 -6.08 8.16 3.58
CA MET A 186 -5.25 7.63 2.49
C MET A 186 -4.61 8.74 1.64
N LEU A 187 -5.25 9.92 1.58
CA LEU A 187 -4.72 11.10 0.90
C LEU A 187 -3.36 11.53 1.47
N VAL A 188 -3.20 11.46 2.80
CA VAL A 188 -1.96 11.83 3.50
C VAL A 188 -0.79 10.98 3.06
N PHE A 189 -1.04 9.72 2.72
CA PHE A 189 -0.01 8.79 2.27
C PHE A 189 0.20 8.83 0.75
N ALA A 190 -0.87 9.11 0.00
CA ALA A 190 -0.81 9.25 -1.45
C ALA A 190 0.09 10.40 -1.91
N VAL A 191 0.03 11.56 -1.25
CA VAL A 191 0.83 12.73 -1.65
C VAL A 191 2.34 12.47 -1.53
N PRO A 192 2.89 11.98 -0.40
CA PRO A 192 4.30 11.61 -0.32
C PRO A 192 4.72 10.55 -1.33
N ILE A 193 3.88 9.55 -1.62
CA ILE A 193 4.17 8.53 -2.64
C ILE A 193 4.35 9.18 -4.02
N LEU A 194 3.47 10.11 -4.39
CA LEU A 194 3.55 10.81 -5.68
C LEU A 194 4.70 11.83 -5.71
N ALA A 195 5.00 12.46 -4.59
CA ALA A 195 6.11 13.41 -4.47
C ALA A 195 7.49 12.71 -4.54
N HIS A 196 7.57 11.45 -4.12
CA HIS A 196 8.77 10.61 -4.23
C HIS A 196 8.73 9.67 -5.44
N ASP A 197 7.80 9.88 -6.38
CA ASP A 197 7.77 9.13 -7.63
C ASP A 197 9.05 9.42 -8.44
N PRO A 198 9.82 8.40 -8.88
CA PRO A 198 11.07 8.62 -9.60
C PRO A 198 10.91 9.41 -10.91
N GLU A 199 9.72 9.42 -11.52
CA GLU A 199 9.44 10.22 -12.72
C GLU A 199 9.15 11.69 -12.39
N PHE A 200 8.84 12.02 -11.13
CA PHE A 200 8.58 13.39 -10.68
C PHE A 200 9.87 14.14 -10.37
N THR A 201 10.54 14.63 -11.42
CA THR A 201 11.85 15.30 -11.30
C THR A 201 11.76 16.82 -11.14
N SER A 202 10.65 17.44 -11.54
CA SER A 202 10.49 18.90 -11.47
C SER A 202 9.06 19.32 -11.18
N HIS A 203 8.92 20.17 -10.16
CA HIS A 203 7.68 20.84 -9.77
C HIS A 203 7.16 21.88 -10.79
N THR A 204 7.97 22.29 -11.77
CA THR A 204 7.53 23.25 -12.81
C THR A 204 7.04 22.56 -14.07
N SER A 205 7.19 21.24 -14.16
CA SER A 205 6.77 20.45 -15.32
C SER A 205 5.25 20.28 -15.34
N ILE A 206 4.57 21.02 -16.21
CA ILE A 206 3.11 20.95 -16.37
C ILE A 206 2.66 19.53 -16.74
N SER A 207 3.44 18.79 -17.54
CA SER A 207 3.10 17.42 -17.92
C SER A 207 3.08 16.49 -16.72
N HIS A 208 4.10 16.55 -15.86
CA HIS A 208 4.16 15.72 -14.65
C HIS A 208 3.09 16.11 -13.64
N LEU A 209 2.82 17.41 -13.46
CA LEU A 209 1.75 17.89 -12.59
C LEU A 209 0.37 17.40 -13.05
N LYS A 210 0.11 17.33 -14.36
CA LYS A 210 -1.14 16.73 -14.89
C LYS A 210 -1.27 15.26 -14.54
N VAL A 211 -0.18 14.50 -14.58
CA VAL A 211 -0.18 13.08 -14.16
C VAL A 211 -0.46 12.96 -12.67
N ILE A 212 0.21 13.75 -11.83
CA ILE A 212 -0.05 13.79 -10.38
C ILE A 212 -1.51 14.16 -10.09
N GLN A 213 -2.06 15.15 -10.78
CA GLN A 213 -3.45 15.54 -10.66
C GLN A 213 -4.39 14.37 -10.99
N GLN A 214 -4.10 13.60 -12.05
CA GLN A 214 -4.88 12.41 -12.40
C GLN A 214 -4.81 11.32 -11.32
N CYS A 215 -3.63 11.11 -10.72
CA CYS A 215 -3.44 10.16 -9.62
C CYS A 215 -4.20 10.57 -8.35
N LEU A 216 -4.13 11.84 -7.98
CA LEU A 216 -4.88 12.38 -6.84
C LEU A 216 -6.38 12.33 -7.09
N TRP A 217 -6.82 12.67 -8.31
CA TRP A 217 -8.23 12.57 -8.67
C TRP A 217 -8.74 11.13 -8.59
N PHE A 218 -7.94 10.15 -9.01
CA PHE A 218 -8.31 8.74 -8.96
C PHE A 218 -8.73 8.29 -7.54
N ILE A 219 -8.02 8.76 -6.51
CA ILE A 219 -8.36 8.44 -5.11
C ILE A 219 -9.43 9.36 -4.51
N LEU A 220 -9.46 10.64 -4.91
CA LEU A 220 -10.40 11.62 -4.36
C LEU A 220 -11.82 11.37 -4.86
N GLU A 221 -12.00 11.04 -6.15
CA GLU A 221 -13.30 10.79 -6.77
C GLU A 221 -14.21 9.88 -5.92
N PRO A 222 -13.83 8.64 -5.55
CA PRO A 222 -14.69 7.77 -4.74
C PRO A 222 -14.89 8.25 -3.28
N LEU A 223 -13.95 9.04 -2.75
CA LEU A 223 -14.03 9.57 -1.40
C LEU A 223 -15.05 10.70 -1.29
N ILE A 224 -15.06 11.62 -2.27
CA ILE A 224 -15.87 12.85 -2.26
C ILE A 224 -17.24 12.69 -2.94
N THR A 225 -17.39 11.78 -3.90
CA THR A 225 -18.64 11.67 -4.69
C THR A 225 -19.82 11.15 -3.85
N LYS A 226 -19.55 10.37 -2.80
CA LYS A 226 -20.58 9.97 -1.83
C LYS A 226 -20.73 11.04 -0.75
N ASN A 227 -21.68 11.95 -0.97
CA ASN A 227 -21.90 13.14 -0.15
C ASN A 227 -22.08 12.86 1.36
N GLU A 228 -22.58 11.67 1.73
CA GLU A 228 -22.79 11.25 3.13
C GLU A 228 -21.51 11.27 4.00
N TYR A 229 -20.32 11.08 3.40
CA TYR A 229 -19.05 11.02 4.14
C TYR A 229 -18.10 12.18 3.79
N TYR A 230 -18.52 13.06 2.88
CA TYR A 230 -17.67 14.15 2.42
C TYR A 230 -17.79 15.36 3.35
N CYS A 231 -16.65 15.86 3.83
CA CYS A 231 -16.58 17.10 4.59
C CYS A 231 -15.47 17.99 4.06
N TYR A 232 -15.84 19.05 3.33
CA TYR A 232 -14.86 19.98 2.76
C TYR A 232 -13.90 20.55 3.80
N GLY A 233 -14.40 20.95 4.98
CA GLY A 233 -13.58 21.50 6.06
C GLY A 233 -12.52 20.51 6.56
N PHE A 234 -12.86 19.21 6.62
CA PHE A 234 -11.91 18.16 6.96
C PHE A 234 -10.80 18.05 5.90
N TYR A 235 -11.15 17.95 4.62
CA TYR A 235 -10.15 17.85 3.53
C TYR A 235 -9.27 19.08 3.44
N LYS A 236 -9.85 20.28 3.58
CA LYS A 236 -9.09 21.54 3.60
C LYS A 236 -8.07 21.54 4.74
N ASN A 237 -8.50 21.26 5.96
CA ASN A 237 -7.63 21.21 7.13
C ASN A 237 -6.54 20.14 7.01
N LEU A 238 -6.90 18.97 6.47
CA LEU A 238 -5.96 17.87 6.22
C LEU A 238 -4.85 18.32 5.26
N ILE A 239 -5.20 18.96 4.15
CA ILE A 239 -4.24 19.43 3.15
C ILE A 239 -3.40 20.60 3.69
N GLU A 240 -3.99 21.54 4.43
CA GLU A 240 -3.28 22.68 5.02
C GLU A 240 -2.25 22.27 6.08
N ARG A 241 -2.37 21.05 6.64
CA ARG A 241 -1.45 20.52 7.66
C ARG A 241 -0.39 19.56 7.12
N MET A 242 -0.41 19.27 5.82
CA MET A 242 0.59 18.42 5.13
C MET A 242 1.78 19.25 4.68
#